data_AF-A0A7S2WNY0-F1
#
_entry.id   AF-A0A7S2WNY0-F1
#
_cell.length_a   1.000
_cell.length_b   1.000
_cell.length_c   1.000
_cell.angle_alpha   90.00
_cell.angle_beta   90.00
_cell.angle_gamma   90.00
#
_symmetry.space_group_name_H-M   'P 1'
#
loop_
_entity.id
_entity.type
_entity.pdbx_description
1 polymer ?
#
loop_
_entity_poly.entity_id
_entity_poly.type
_entity_poly.pdbx_seq_one_letter_code
_entity_poly.pdbx_strand_id
1 'polypeptide(L)'
;GNKLFQSSFLLALLGEDATLFELSAASSLNAFIALLGYFAAAFIVDDPRVGRLKLQQFGFLITGILFCLCGFLREKLPSSLLIFMYFGSSFFGQCGPNCTTFLYPAEVFPTEMR
;
A
#
# COMPACT_ATOMS: atom_id res chain seq x y z
N GLY A 1 -3.89 7.57 7.44
CA GLY A 1 -2.50 7.97 7.16
C GLY A 1 -2.22 8.02 5.67
N ASN A 2 -2.05 6.86 5.02
CA ASN A 2 -1.55 6.81 3.64
C ASN A 2 -2.41 7.57 2.60
N LYS A 3 -3.75 7.51 2.73
CA LYS A 3 -4.68 8.23 1.83
C LYS A 3 -4.73 9.74 2.03
N LEU A 4 -4.31 10.27 3.20
CA LEU A 4 -4.28 11.72 3.46
C LEU A 4 -3.14 12.40 2.69
N PHE A 5 -2.01 11.71 2.53
CA PHE A 5 -0.85 12.21 1.81
C PHE A 5 -0.84 11.79 0.33
N GLN A 6 -1.85 11.04 -0.12
CA GLN A 6 -1.95 10.56 -1.49
C GLN A 6 -2.05 11.72 -2.49
N SER A 7 -2.83 12.75 -2.19
CA SER A 7 -2.93 13.94 -3.04
C SER A 7 -1.62 14.70 -3.11
N SER A 8 -0.92 14.87 -1.99
CA SER A 8 0.40 15.51 -1.95
C SER A 8 1.46 14.74 -2.71
N PHE A 9 1.47 13.40 -2.61
CA PHE A 9 2.38 12.56 -3.39
C PHE A 9 2.05 12.57 -4.88
N LEU A 10 0.78 12.55 -5.26
CA LEU A 10 0.37 12.62 -6.66
C LEU A 10 0.69 13.99 -7.28
N LEU A 11 0.48 15.09 -6.55
CA LEU A 11 0.84 16.45 -6.99
C LEU A 11 2.36 16.64 -7.09
N ALA A 12 3.12 16.12 -6.12
CA ALA A 12 4.58 16.17 -6.17
C ALA A 12 5.20 15.39 -7.34
N LEU A 13 4.39 14.57 -8.03
CA LEU A 13 4.85 13.55 -8.97
C LEU A 13 4.33 13.78 -10.40
N LEU A 14 3.10 14.27 -10.56
CA LEU A 14 2.56 14.76 -11.83
C LEU A 14 2.90 16.24 -12.10
N GLY A 15 3.31 16.99 -11.08
CA GLY A 15 3.56 18.44 -11.17
C GLY A 15 2.34 19.26 -10.76
N GLU A 16 2.59 20.51 -10.36
CA GLU A 16 1.58 21.45 -9.84
C GLU A 16 0.53 21.85 -10.90
N ASP A 17 0.84 21.66 -12.19
CA ASP A 17 -0.04 21.95 -13.33
C ASP A 17 -0.95 20.77 -13.75
N ALA A 18 -0.92 19.67 -13.00
CA ALA A 18 -1.68 18.47 -13.32
C ALA A 18 -3.19 18.76 -13.30
N THR A 19 -3.87 18.46 -14.41
CA THR A 19 -5.31 18.67 -14.50
C THR A 19 -6.05 17.74 -13.52
N LEU A 20 -7.22 18.18 -13.03
CA LEU A 20 -8.08 17.36 -12.16
C LEU A 20 -8.39 15.98 -12.77
N PHE A 21 -8.45 15.90 -14.10
CA PHE A 21 -8.63 14.65 -14.81
C PHE A 21 -7.43 13.71 -14.66
N GLU A 22 -6.20 14.20 -14.76
CA GLU A 22 -5.01 13.37 -14.57
C GLU A 22 -4.84 12.91 -13.13
N LEU A 23 -5.14 13.78 -12.15
CA LEU A 23 -5.10 13.42 -10.73
C LEU A 23 -6.14 12.34 -10.39
N SER A 24 -7.36 12.48 -10.92
CA SER A 24 -8.43 11.50 -10.73
C SER A 24 -8.14 10.17 -11.45
N ALA A 25 -7.54 10.21 -12.65
CA ALA A 25 -7.08 9.01 -13.34
C ALA A 25 -5.97 8.29 -12.55
N ALA A 26 -4.96 9.01 -12.07
CA ALA A 26 -3.86 8.44 -11.29
C ALA A 26 -4.32 7.86 -9.95
N SER A 27 -5.26 8.51 -9.27
CA SER A 27 -5.87 8.00 -8.04
C SER A 27 -6.73 6.75 -8.28
N SER A 28 -7.43 6.69 -9.40
CA SER A 28 -8.21 5.51 -9.81
C SER A 28 -7.30 4.33 -10.14
N LEU A 29 -6.18 4.57 -10.84
CA LEU A 29 -5.16 3.56 -11.10
C LEU A 29 -4.56 3.02 -9.78
N ASN A 30 -4.23 3.92 -8.85
CA ASN A 30 -3.76 3.54 -7.53
C ASN A 30 -4.78 2.67 -6.79
N ALA A 31 -6.07 3.01 -6.88
CA ALA A 31 -7.16 2.23 -6.28
C ALA A 31 -7.27 0.82 -6.91
N PHE A 32 -7.09 0.71 -8.23
CA PHE A 32 -7.07 -0.59 -8.91
C PHE A 32 -5.89 -1.47 -8.45
N ILE A 33 -4.69 -0.89 -8.31
CA ILE A 33 -3.51 -1.60 -7.81
C ILE A 33 -3.69 -2.01 -6.34
N ALA A 34 -4.28 -1.13 -5.53
CA ALA A 34 -4.65 -1.44 -4.15
C ALA A 34 -5.64 -2.61 -4.05
N LEU A 35 -6.58 -2.71 -4.99
CA LEU A 35 -7.52 -3.83 -5.09
C LEU A 35 -6.81 -5.14 -5.44
N LEU A 36 -5.88 -5.13 -6.40
CA LEU A 36 -5.04 -6.29 -6.72
C LEU A 36 -4.22 -6.74 -5.52
N GLY A 37 -3.67 -5.80 -4.74
CA GLY A 37 -2.97 -6.09 -3.49
C GLY A 37 -3.85 -6.81 -2.46
N TYR A 38 -5.14 -6.45 -2.40
CA TYR A 38 -6.10 -7.11 -1.52
C TYR A 38 -6.39 -8.55 -1.96
N PHE A 39 -6.60 -8.79 -3.26
CA PHE A 39 -6.77 -10.16 -3.77
C PHE A 39 -5.51 -11.00 -3.57
N ALA A 40 -4.32 -10.44 -3.81
CA ALA A 40 -3.06 -11.11 -3.51
C ALA A 40 -2.95 -11.47 -2.03
N ALA A 41 -3.38 -10.58 -1.13
CA ALA A 41 -3.47 -10.85 0.30
C ALA A 41 -4.33 -12.08 0.60
N ALA A 42 -5.52 -12.16 -0.01
CA ALA A 42 -6.45 -13.26 0.20
C ALA A 42 -5.83 -14.61 -0.21
N PHE A 43 -5.09 -14.67 -1.31
CA PHE A 43 -4.39 -15.89 -1.71
C PHE A 43 -3.20 -16.25 -0.80
N ILE A 44 -2.47 -15.24 -0.31
CA ILE A 44 -1.26 -15.45 0.50
C ILE A 44 -1.60 -15.77 1.97
N VAL A 45 -2.70 -15.23 2.49
CA VAL A 45 -3.09 -15.37 3.89
C VAL A 45 -3.60 -16.77 4.23
N ASP A 46 -4.08 -17.50 3.22
CA ASP A 46 -4.49 -18.90 3.33
C ASP A 46 -3.31 -19.89 3.24
N ASP A 47 -2.10 -19.43 2.88
CA ASP A 47 -0.93 -20.30 2.84
C ASP A 47 -0.43 -20.62 4.27
N PRO A 48 -0.43 -21.90 4.69
CA PRO A 48 -0.02 -22.29 6.03
C PRO A 48 1.45 -22.01 6.35
N ARG A 49 2.30 -21.73 5.35
CA ARG A 49 3.74 -21.48 5.53
C ARG A 49 4.05 -20.04 5.94
N VAL A 50 3.19 -19.10 5.54
CA VAL A 50 3.47 -17.66 5.66
C VAL A 50 3.08 -17.17 7.05
N GLY A 51 1.92 -17.57 7.58
CA GLY A 51 1.47 -17.16 8.92
C GLY A 51 1.16 -15.65 9.04
N ARG A 52 0.09 -15.32 9.77
CA ARG A 52 -0.51 -13.97 9.77
C ARG A 52 0.41 -12.90 10.38
N LEU A 53 1.18 -13.25 11.40
CA LEU A 53 2.15 -12.34 12.02
C LEU A 53 3.32 -11.99 11.09
N LYS A 54 3.87 -12.97 10.36
CA LYS A 54 4.99 -12.71 9.43
C LYS A 54 4.51 -11.88 8.24
N LEU A 55 3.31 -12.14 7.72
CA LEU A 55 2.72 -11.36 6.64
C LEU A 55 2.59 -9.87 7.04
N GLN A 56 2.19 -9.58 8.28
CA GLN A 56 2.11 -8.22 8.80
C GLN A 56 3.48 -7.55 8.91
N GLN A 57 4.48 -8.25 9.47
CA GLN A 57 5.84 -7.73 9.59
C GLN A 57 6.49 -7.46 8.22
N PHE A 58 6.36 -8.39 7.27
CA PHE A 58 6.86 -8.21 5.90
C PHE A 58 6.17 -7.05 5.19
N GLY A 59 4.84 -6.95 5.33
CA GLY A 59 4.08 -5.85 4.75
C GLY A 59 4.52 -4.48 5.29
N PHE A 60 4.75 -4.36 6.61
CA PHE A 60 5.27 -3.13 7.21
C PHE A 60 6.70 -2.82 6.78
N LEU A 61 7.57 -3.83 6.74
CA LEU A 61 8.97 -3.67 6.34
C LEU A 61 9.08 -3.16 4.90
N ILE A 62 8.39 -3.82 3.97
CA ILE A 62 8.43 -3.48 2.54
C ILE A 62 7.82 -2.08 2.31
N THR A 63 6.66 -1.81 2.91
CA THR A 63 6.00 -0.50 2.79
C THR A 63 6.86 0.62 3.40
N GLY A 64 7.51 0.36 4.54
CA GLY A 64 8.42 1.31 5.19
C GLY A 64 9.68 1.61 4.36
N ILE A 65 10.27 0.59 3.73
CA ILE A 65 11.42 0.75 2.83
C ILE A 65 11.02 1.56 1.59
N LEU A 66 9.87 1.24 0.97
CA LEU A 66 9.37 1.97 -0.19
C LEU A 66 9.13 3.45 0.11
N PHE A 67 8.55 3.78 1.27
CA PHE A 67 8.37 5.17 1.69
C PHE A 67 9.69 5.88 2.01
N CYS A 68 10.63 5.21 2.70
CA CYS A 68 11.95 5.78 2.96
C CYS A 68 12.68 6.08 1.65
N LEU A 69 12.67 5.14 0.71
CA LEU A 69 13.30 5.34 -0.59
C LEU A 69 12.63 6.45 -1.39
N CYS A 70 11.29 6.51 -1.43
CA CYS A 70 10.59 7.64 -2.07
C CYS A 70 10.98 9.00 -1.47
N GLY A 71 11.19 9.07 -0.15
CA GLY A 71 11.64 10.30 0.51
C GLY A 71 13.07 10.71 0.15
N PHE A 72 14.03 9.78 0.24
CA PHE A 72 15.44 10.06 -0.01
C PHE A 72 15.78 10.24 -1.48
N LEU A 73 15.15 9.48 -2.37
CA LEU A 73 15.48 9.44 -3.79
C LEU A 73 14.63 10.39 -4.64
N ARG A 74 13.75 11.19 -4.03
CA ARG A 74 12.84 12.11 -4.73
C ARG A 74 13.55 13.04 -5.73
N GLU A 75 14.78 13.46 -5.42
CA GLU A 75 15.55 14.43 -6.23
C GLU A 75 16.50 13.75 -7.22
N LYS A 76 16.73 12.45 -7.09
CA LYS A 76 17.74 11.70 -7.86
C LYS A 76 17.13 10.79 -8.92
N LEU A 77 15.86 10.39 -8.76
CA LEU A 77 15.19 9.44 -9.63
C LEU A 77 14.22 10.11 -10.61
N PRO A 78 14.02 9.52 -11.80
CA PRO A 78 12.99 9.98 -12.72
C PRO A 78 11.60 9.76 -12.11
N SER A 79 10.66 10.67 -12.41
CA SER A 79 9.29 10.66 -11.87
C SER A 79 8.57 9.32 -12.08
N SER A 80 8.84 8.62 -13.19
CA SER A 80 8.28 7.29 -13.47
C SER A 80 8.64 6.23 -12.43
N LEU A 81 9.88 6.23 -11.91
CA LEU A 81 10.31 5.23 -10.93
C LEU A 81 9.69 5.51 -9.55
N LEU A 82 9.54 6.80 -9.20
CA LEU A 82 8.87 7.23 -7.98
C LEU A 82 7.37 6.86 -8.00
N ILE A 83 6.70 6.98 -9.17
CA ILE A 83 5.32 6.49 -9.39
C ILE A 83 5.24 4.98 -9.13
N PHE A 84 6.16 4.22 -9.70
CA PHE A 84 6.17 2.77 -9.53
C PHE A 84 6.36 2.37 -8.05
N MET A 85 7.27 3.03 -7.34
CA MET A 85 7.50 2.80 -5.91
C MET A 85 6.30 3.21 -5.05
N TYR A 86 5.63 4.31 -5.39
CA TYR A 86 4.41 4.73 -4.71
C TYR A 86 3.28 3.72 -4.90
N PHE A 87 3.01 3.27 -6.13
CA PHE A 87 2.00 2.24 -6.39
C PHE A 87 2.36 0.89 -5.77
N GLY A 88 3.64 0.52 -5.77
CA GLY A 88 4.13 -0.64 -5.02
C GLY A 88 3.82 -0.52 -3.52
N SER A 89 4.04 0.65 -2.93
CA SER A 89 3.70 0.87 -1.51
C SER A 89 2.21 0.70 -1.22
N SER A 90 1.33 1.14 -2.14
CA SER A 90 -0.11 0.94 -2.04
C SER A 90 -0.49 -0.55 -2.13
N PHE A 91 0.14 -1.30 -3.03
CA PHE A 91 -0.07 -2.73 -3.17
C PHE A 91 0.34 -3.49 -1.89
N PHE A 92 1.56 -3.31 -1.40
CA PHE A 92 2.07 -4.00 -0.22
C PHE A 92 1.39 -3.55 1.07
N GLY A 93 0.99 -2.28 1.15
CA GLY A 93 0.20 -1.75 2.25
C GLY A 93 -1.19 -2.39 2.33
N GLN A 94 -1.79 -2.77 1.21
CA GLN A 94 -3.06 -3.51 1.18
C GLN A 94 -2.85 -5.02 1.40
N CYS A 95 -1.75 -5.58 0.88
CA CYS A 95 -1.45 -7.01 0.94
C CYS A 95 -1.06 -7.50 2.34
N GLY A 96 -0.38 -6.68 3.14
CA GLY A 96 0.06 -7.08 4.48
C GLY A 96 -0.78 -6.43 5.58
N PRO A 97 -0.48 -5.18 5.97
CA PRO A 97 -1.03 -4.57 7.18
C PRO A 97 -2.55 -4.48 7.19
N ASN A 98 -3.18 -4.08 6.08
CA ASN A 98 -4.64 -3.91 6.04
C ASN A 98 -5.37 -5.25 6.15
N CYS A 99 -4.87 -6.30 5.50
CA CYS A 99 -5.52 -7.61 5.53
C CYS A 99 -5.38 -8.27 6.92
N THR A 100 -4.19 -8.23 7.52
CA THR A 100 -3.96 -8.89 8.82
C THR A 100 -4.61 -8.16 10.00
N THR A 101 -4.82 -6.84 9.91
CA THR A 101 -5.41 -6.04 11.00
C THR A 101 -6.84 -6.45 11.34
N PHE A 102 -7.66 -6.85 10.37
CA PHE A 102 -9.02 -7.34 10.62
C PHE A 102 -9.05 -8.83 10.99
N LEU A 103 -8.03 -9.56 10.54
CA LEU A 103 -8.01 -11.00 10.61
C LEU A 103 -7.44 -11.52 11.93
N TYR A 104 -6.41 -10.85 12.46
CA TYR A 104 -5.76 -11.21 13.73
C TYR A 104 -6.70 -11.11 14.95
N PRO A 105 -7.53 -10.05 15.12
CA PRO A 105 -8.49 -9.99 16.23
C PRO A 105 -9.57 -11.07 16.12
N ALA A 106 -10.01 -11.40 14.89
CA ALA A 106 -11.03 -12.42 14.67
C ALA A 106 -10.58 -13.84 15.08
N GLU A 107 -9.27 -14.08 15.15
CA GLU A 107 -8.66 -15.34 15.61
C GLU A 107 -8.35 -15.37 17.10
N VAL A 108 -7.95 -14.22 17.67
CA VAL A 108 -7.48 -14.14 19.06
C VAL A 108 -8.64 -14.01 20.04
N PHE A 109 -9.72 -13.33 19.67
CA PHE A 109 -10.86 -13.14 20.56
C PHE A 109 -11.87 -14.28 20.41
N PRO A 110 -12.19 -15.01 21.50
CA PRO A 110 -13.18 -16.07 21.48
C PRO A 110 -14.58 -15.49 21.18
N THR A 111 -15.43 -16.32 20.56
CA THR A 111 -16.73 -15.94 20.01
C THR A 111 -17.69 -15.26 21.00
N GLU A 112 -17.47 -15.43 22.31
CA GLU A 112 -18.28 -14.80 23.36
C GLU A 112 -18.05 -13.29 23.53
N MET A 113 -16.97 -12.75 22.95
CA MET A 113 -16.59 -11.32 23.04
C MET A 113 -16.58 -10.62 21.68
N ARG A 114 -17.03 -11.30 20.62
CA ARG A 114 -17.08 -10.79 19.23
C ARG A 114 -18.33 -9.96 18.94
#